data_AF-A0A553PDN0-F1
#
_entry.id   AF-A0A553PDN0-F1
#
_cell.length_a   1.000
_cell.length_b   1.000
_cell.length_c   1.000
_cell.angle_alpha   90.00
_cell.angle_beta   90.00
_cell.angle_gamma   90.00
#
_symmetry.space_group_name_H-M   'P 1'
#
loop_
_entity.id
_entity.type
_entity.pdbx_description
1 polymer ?
#
loop_
_entity_poly.entity_id
_entity_poly.type
_entity_poly.pdbx_seq_one_letter_code
_entity_poly.pdbx_strand_id
1 'polypeptide(L)'
;AGEVILRSEPFCAILEGQAVQSHCSFCFFRIESDELLKCSACRVTRYCDEECKLQDVESHQDECSILAENPDICDSVRMVVKLILKLDRNKECGVDNAEVYSGGTRSFEDLMSHKEHLSQEGENFTLIQKFHRSIKGWGLYLAPSILDHSCAPNATVSFLGRTIFVRTLVDMESPLKWNEVRISYIDLMETSEMRQKKLLEQYQFHCDCPRCVSSTRQLMFKTEGSKPCLPKSEALLYCMRCQHCSGRPVYIGPPEPDLSMAEMTGLFYPQHRLMVRIAENLFEANFRFGETLPAFEYGSVCDKAYQEYGAHGPRYLGSFYSRWALVLERMGKAKQAIEVNQKALNILQGSHGRTHSMWIRTKARVDQLLQNK
;
A
#
# COMPACT_ATOMS: atom_id res chain seq x y z
N ALA A 1 -14.52 -6.74 15.41
CA ALA A 1 -13.91 -6.06 14.25
C ALA A 1 -13.03 -4.92 14.74
N GLY A 2 -11.84 -4.74 14.14
CA GLY A 2 -10.85 -3.70 14.46
C GLY A 2 -9.75 -4.11 15.45
N GLU A 3 -9.82 -5.33 15.96
CA GLU A 3 -8.86 -5.90 16.91
C GLU A 3 -7.52 -6.20 16.24
N VAL A 4 -6.40 -5.91 16.92
CA VAL A 4 -5.07 -6.32 16.46
C VAL A 4 -4.89 -7.79 16.78
N ILE A 5 -4.78 -8.63 15.75
CA ILE A 5 -4.51 -10.06 15.92
C ILE A 5 -3.02 -10.38 15.75
N LEU A 6 -2.29 -9.53 15.03
CA LEU A 6 -0.85 -9.68 14.80
C LEU A 6 -0.17 -8.30 14.74
N ARG A 7 0.96 -8.17 15.43
CA ARG A 7 1.91 -7.07 15.31
C ARG A 7 3.28 -7.69 15.04
N SER A 8 4.00 -7.15 14.06
CA SER A 8 5.33 -7.66 13.69
C SER A 8 6.28 -6.51 13.34
N GLU A 9 7.54 -6.65 13.74
CA GLU A 9 8.63 -5.81 13.25
C GLU A 9 9.25 -6.49 12.02
N PRO A 10 9.71 -5.74 11.01
CA PRO A 10 10.28 -6.37 9.84
C PRO A 10 11.60 -7.03 10.20
N PHE A 11 11.76 -8.25 9.71
CA PHE A 11 13.00 -9.01 9.75
C PHE A 11 14.12 -8.26 9.03
N CYS A 12 13.84 -7.68 7.86
CA CYS A 12 14.75 -6.80 7.15
C CYS A 12 13.95 -5.65 6.55
N ALA A 13 14.45 -4.42 6.64
CA ALA A 13 13.77 -3.26 6.07
C ALA A 13 14.73 -2.17 5.60
N ILE A 14 14.30 -1.44 4.58
CA ILE A 14 14.96 -0.25 4.07
C ILE A 14 13.96 0.90 3.86
N LEU A 15 14.41 2.10 4.13
CA LEU A 15 13.72 3.33 3.72
C LEU A 15 14.06 3.61 2.25
N GLU A 16 13.07 3.94 1.42
CA GLU A 16 13.27 4.33 0.02
C GLU A 16 14.23 5.52 -0.07
N GLY A 17 15.19 5.50 -0.99
CA GLY A 17 16.23 6.54 -1.11
C GLY A 17 15.68 7.97 -1.16
N GLN A 18 14.58 8.18 -1.90
CA GLN A 18 13.89 9.47 -2.00
C GLN A 18 13.31 10.00 -0.67
N ALA A 19 13.08 9.12 0.31
CA ALA A 19 12.51 9.48 1.61
C ALA A 19 13.58 9.76 2.69
N VAL A 20 14.83 9.34 2.49
CA VAL A 20 15.93 9.43 3.47
C VAL A 20 16.17 10.87 3.95
N GLN A 21 15.95 11.87 3.11
CA GLN A 21 16.15 13.27 3.51
C GLN A 21 15.08 13.80 4.48
N SER A 22 13.91 13.16 4.54
CA SER A 22 12.75 13.65 5.30
C SER A 22 12.23 12.67 6.35
N HIS A 23 12.74 11.44 6.39
CA HIS A 23 12.28 10.39 7.29
C HIS A 23 13.45 9.69 7.97
N CYS A 24 13.20 9.17 9.18
CA CYS A 24 14.15 8.36 9.92
C CYS A 24 14.38 7.02 9.21
N SER A 25 15.65 6.66 9.00
CA SER A 25 16.09 5.43 8.34
C SER A 25 15.73 4.18 9.12
N PHE A 26 15.49 4.30 10.42
CA PHE A 26 15.03 3.23 11.28
C PHE A 26 13.51 3.19 11.40
N CYS A 27 12.89 4.17 12.07
CA CYS A 27 11.46 4.10 12.41
C CYS A 27 10.51 4.48 11.26
N PHE A 28 11.04 5.02 10.15
CA PHE A 28 10.30 5.52 8.97
C PHE A 28 9.35 6.69 9.24
N PHE A 29 9.36 7.26 10.44
CA PHE A 29 8.61 8.50 10.70
C PHE A 29 9.30 9.69 10.05
N ARG A 30 8.47 10.65 9.62
CA ARG A 30 8.95 11.94 9.16
C ARG A 30 9.68 12.63 10.30
N ILE A 31 10.83 13.21 10.01
CA ILE A 31 11.58 13.98 10.99
C ILE A 31 11.09 15.43 10.90
N GLU A 32 10.62 15.95 12.03
CA GLU A 32 10.09 17.32 12.14
C GLU A 32 11.18 18.32 12.59
N SER A 33 12.31 17.82 13.11
CA SER A 33 13.46 18.62 13.54
C SER A 33 14.39 18.96 12.38
N ASP A 34 14.97 20.17 12.39
CA ASP A 34 16.05 20.58 11.48
C ASP A 34 17.40 19.91 11.86
N GLU A 35 17.54 19.47 13.11
CA GLU A 35 18.73 18.78 13.62
C GLU A 35 18.61 17.27 13.42
N LEU A 36 19.03 16.82 12.23
CA LEU A 36 19.07 15.41 11.86
C LEU A 36 20.35 14.75 12.36
N LEU A 37 20.24 13.66 13.10
CA LEU A 37 21.37 12.79 13.40
C LEU A 37 21.72 12.00 12.14
N LYS A 38 22.90 12.23 11.59
CA LYS A 38 23.39 11.58 10.37
C LYS A 38 24.52 10.63 10.73
N CYS A 39 24.59 9.49 10.06
CA CYS A 39 25.80 8.68 10.12
C CYS A 39 26.95 9.44 9.44
N SER A 40 28.02 9.71 10.17
CA SER A 40 29.19 10.44 9.65
C SER A 40 30.02 9.63 8.66
N ALA A 41 29.96 8.30 8.77
CA ALA A 41 30.69 7.37 7.91
C ALA A 41 30.05 7.26 6.53
N CYS A 42 28.79 6.78 6.44
CA CYS A 42 28.14 6.62 5.13
C CYS A 42 27.52 7.91 4.59
N ARG A 43 27.15 8.86 5.45
CA ARG A 43 26.43 10.11 5.10
C ARG A 43 25.05 9.92 4.44
N VAL A 44 24.58 8.68 4.32
CA VAL A 44 23.27 8.32 3.77
C VAL A 44 22.22 8.30 4.88
N THR A 45 22.38 7.44 5.89
CA THR A 45 21.35 7.20 6.91
C THR A 45 21.16 8.39 7.85
N ARG A 46 19.91 8.58 8.26
CA ARG A 46 19.46 9.69 9.12
C ARG A 46 18.48 9.19 10.16
N TYR A 47 18.52 9.78 11.36
CA TYR A 47 17.73 9.35 12.51
C TYR A 47 17.04 10.55 13.17
N CYS A 48 15.87 10.30 13.76
CA CYS A 48 15.15 11.32 14.51
C CYS A 48 15.77 11.62 15.88
N ASP A 49 16.41 10.62 16.49
CA ASP A 49 17.02 10.68 17.83
C ASP A 49 18.08 9.58 17.98
N GLU A 50 18.86 9.65 19.07
CA GLU A 50 19.91 8.67 19.35
C GLU A 50 19.33 7.28 19.64
N GLU A 51 18.08 7.18 20.12
CA GLU A 51 17.42 5.88 20.33
C GLU A 51 17.24 5.13 19.01
N CYS A 52 16.66 5.76 17.99
CA CYS A 52 16.51 5.15 16.67
C CYS A 52 17.84 4.78 16.03
N LYS A 53 18.89 5.58 16.28
CA LYS A 53 20.25 5.29 15.80
C LYS A 53 20.85 4.07 16.49
N LEU A 54 20.65 3.94 17.81
CA LEU A 54 21.08 2.77 18.58
C LEU A 54 20.31 1.50 18.16
N GLN A 55 19.00 1.60 17.91
CA GLN A 55 18.20 0.46 17.47
C GLN A 55 18.54 -0.04 16.06
N ASP A 56 19.10 0.83 15.21
CA ASP A 56 19.55 0.45 13.85
C ASP A 56 20.99 -0.03 13.81
N VAL A 57 21.79 0.14 14.88
CA VAL A 57 23.26 0.01 14.81
C VAL A 57 23.72 -1.34 14.27
N GLU A 58 23.12 -2.44 14.74
CA GLU A 58 23.48 -3.81 14.32
C GLU A 58 23.15 -4.08 12.85
N SER A 59 22.07 -3.49 12.33
CA SER A 59 21.66 -3.68 10.94
C SER A 59 22.35 -2.69 10.00
N HIS A 60 22.60 -1.47 10.47
CA HIS A 60 23.29 -0.43 9.71
C HIS A 60 24.78 -0.70 9.60
N GLN A 61 25.43 -1.18 10.68
CA GLN A 61 26.86 -1.45 10.70
C GLN A 61 27.28 -2.37 9.54
N ASP A 62 26.48 -3.39 9.27
CA ASP A 62 26.75 -4.33 8.18
C ASP A 62 26.69 -3.68 6.79
N GLU A 63 25.77 -2.72 6.57
CA GLU A 63 25.60 -2.05 5.28
C GLU A 63 26.35 -0.70 5.17
N CYS A 64 26.97 -0.21 6.26
CA CYS A 64 27.46 1.17 6.34
C CYS A 64 28.58 1.46 5.34
N SER A 65 29.55 0.56 5.20
CA SER A 65 30.65 0.71 4.22
C SER A 65 30.12 0.69 2.79
N ILE A 66 29.20 -0.23 2.49
CA ILE A 66 28.57 -0.37 1.18
C ILE A 66 27.83 0.91 0.81
N LEU A 67 27.08 1.50 1.74
CA LEU A 67 26.40 2.78 1.53
C LEU A 67 27.37 3.96 1.38
N ALA A 68 28.53 3.93 2.05
CA ALA A 68 29.55 4.96 1.90
C ALA A 68 30.17 4.94 0.49
N GLU A 69 30.39 3.75 -0.07
CA GLU A 69 30.92 3.55 -1.42
C GLU A 69 29.85 3.72 -2.51
N ASN A 70 28.59 3.38 -2.19
CA ASN A 70 27.47 3.33 -3.13
C ASN A 70 26.25 4.09 -2.56
N PRO A 71 26.32 5.43 -2.41
CA PRO A 71 25.25 6.21 -1.79
C PRO A 71 23.92 6.16 -2.56
N ASP A 72 23.97 5.95 -3.87
CA ASP A 72 22.82 5.88 -4.77
C ASP A 72 22.42 4.44 -5.14
N ILE A 73 22.75 3.46 -4.29
CA ILE A 73 22.36 2.06 -4.50
C ILE A 73 20.85 1.93 -4.70
N CYS A 74 20.44 1.17 -5.72
CA CYS A 74 19.03 0.93 -5.99
C CYS A 74 18.35 0.24 -4.79
N ASP A 75 17.17 0.71 -4.39
CA ASP A 75 16.44 0.22 -3.22
C ASP A 75 16.27 -1.31 -3.22
N SER A 76 15.90 -1.91 -4.35
CA SER A 76 15.73 -3.37 -4.45
C SER A 76 17.03 -4.14 -4.20
N VAL A 77 18.15 -3.61 -4.70
CA VAL A 77 19.48 -4.18 -4.49
C VAL A 77 19.91 -4.01 -3.05
N ARG A 78 19.73 -2.82 -2.47
CA ARG A 78 20.04 -2.56 -1.06
C ARG A 78 19.26 -3.49 -0.14
N MET A 79 17.99 -3.74 -0.41
CA MET A 79 17.17 -4.67 0.38
C MET A 79 17.74 -6.10 0.37
N VAL A 80 18.14 -6.59 -0.81
CA VAL A 80 18.74 -7.93 -0.96
C VAL A 80 20.09 -8.00 -0.27
N VAL A 81 20.96 -7.01 -0.46
CA VAL A 81 22.27 -6.92 0.21
C VAL A 81 22.09 -6.93 1.73
N LYS A 82 21.22 -6.07 2.26
CA LYS A 82 20.93 -5.98 3.70
C LYS A 82 20.39 -7.29 4.27
N LEU A 83 19.57 -8.00 3.50
CA LEU A 83 19.08 -9.33 3.88
C LEU A 83 20.21 -10.37 3.94
N ILE A 84 21.06 -10.44 2.92
CA ILE A 84 22.19 -11.39 2.86
C ILE A 84 23.11 -11.15 4.06
N LEU A 85 23.51 -9.89 4.30
CA LEU A 85 24.36 -9.52 5.42
C LEU A 85 23.77 -9.96 6.77
N LYS A 86 22.47 -9.74 6.96
CA LYS A 86 21.78 -10.19 8.18
C LYS A 86 21.81 -11.71 8.33
N LEU A 87 21.55 -12.46 7.25
CA LEU A 87 21.54 -13.93 7.29
C LEU A 87 22.93 -14.51 7.58
N ASP A 88 23.98 -13.95 6.98
CA ASP A 88 25.37 -14.35 7.23
C ASP A 88 25.76 -14.06 8.69
N ARG A 89 25.48 -12.86 9.19
CA ARG A 89 25.72 -12.49 10.59
C ARG A 89 24.98 -13.42 11.56
N ASN A 90 23.70 -13.69 11.32
CA ASN A 90 22.91 -14.57 12.16
C ASN A 90 23.46 -16.00 12.17
N LYS A 91 23.95 -16.49 11.02
CA LYS A 91 24.60 -17.80 10.92
C LYS A 91 25.91 -17.85 11.72
N GLU A 92 26.71 -16.79 11.69
CA GLU A 92 27.95 -16.69 12.47
C GLU A 92 27.68 -16.62 13.99
N CYS A 93 26.64 -15.87 14.39
CA CYS A 93 26.26 -15.71 15.79
C CYS A 93 25.38 -16.85 16.35
N GLY A 94 24.94 -17.80 15.52
CA GLY A 94 24.03 -18.87 15.92
C GLY A 94 22.62 -18.37 16.29
N VAL A 95 22.19 -17.24 15.72
CA VAL A 95 20.87 -16.65 15.93
C VAL A 95 19.88 -17.29 14.97
N ASP A 96 18.76 -17.78 15.49
CA ASP A 96 17.68 -18.34 14.68
C ASP A 96 16.95 -17.22 13.89
N ASN A 97 16.65 -17.48 12.62
CA ASN A 97 15.98 -16.54 11.73
C ASN A 97 14.45 -16.61 11.90
N ALA A 98 13.98 -16.66 13.15
CA ALA A 98 12.59 -16.94 13.48
C ALA A 98 11.90 -15.82 14.27
N GLU A 99 10.61 -15.65 14.00
CA GLU A 99 9.71 -14.76 14.73
C GLU A 99 8.64 -15.58 15.44
N VAL A 100 8.48 -15.36 16.74
CA VAL A 100 7.39 -15.94 17.53
C VAL A 100 6.22 -14.98 17.52
N TYR A 101 5.03 -15.51 17.23
CA TYR A 101 3.77 -14.77 17.24
C TYR A 101 2.68 -15.59 17.95
N SER A 102 1.51 -14.98 18.15
CA SER A 102 0.39 -15.61 18.86
C SER A 102 -0.13 -16.91 18.24
N GLY A 103 0.23 -17.21 16.99
CA GLY A 103 -0.12 -18.45 16.29
C GLY A 103 0.99 -19.48 16.17
N GLY A 104 2.18 -19.21 16.70
CA GLY A 104 3.33 -20.12 16.63
C GLY A 104 4.63 -19.41 16.27
N THR A 105 5.48 -20.09 15.52
CA THR A 105 6.78 -19.57 15.07
C THR A 105 6.83 -19.58 13.55
N ARG A 106 7.40 -18.54 12.95
CA ARG A 106 7.68 -18.48 11.51
C ARG A 106 9.14 -18.11 11.29
N SER A 107 9.85 -18.93 10.53
CA SER A 107 11.26 -18.73 10.19
C SER A 107 11.44 -18.16 8.78
N PHE A 108 12.63 -17.66 8.49
CA PHE A 108 13.05 -17.29 7.14
C PHE A 108 13.01 -18.49 6.20
N GLU A 109 13.36 -19.68 6.68
CA GLU A 109 13.38 -20.92 5.92
C GLU A 109 11.97 -21.35 5.49
N ASP A 110 10.95 -21.09 6.32
CA ASP A 110 9.54 -21.29 5.96
C ASP A 110 9.09 -20.37 4.81
N LEU A 111 9.89 -19.37 4.44
CA LEU A 111 9.59 -18.54 3.29
C LEU A 111 9.98 -19.20 1.96
N MET A 112 10.87 -20.18 1.99
CA MET A 112 11.53 -20.76 0.81
C MET A 112 10.87 -22.06 0.33
N SER A 113 9.81 -22.54 0.99
CA SER A 113 9.20 -23.85 0.76
C SER A 113 8.45 -24.05 -0.57
N HIS A 114 8.30 -23.02 -1.42
CA HIS A 114 7.77 -23.20 -2.78
C HIS A 114 8.81 -23.64 -3.82
N LYS A 115 10.04 -23.98 -3.38
CA LYS A 115 11.19 -24.38 -4.21
C LYS A 115 10.88 -25.44 -5.27
N GLU A 116 9.93 -26.33 -5.00
CA GLU A 116 9.57 -27.44 -5.88
C GLU A 116 8.84 -27.00 -7.18
N HIS A 117 8.21 -25.81 -7.18
CA HIS A 117 7.63 -25.20 -8.39
C HIS A 117 8.61 -24.24 -9.12
N LEU A 118 9.84 -24.06 -8.63
CA LEU A 118 10.81 -23.07 -9.11
C LEU A 118 11.78 -23.59 -10.18
N SER A 119 11.52 -24.76 -10.76
CA SER A 119 12.40 -25.38 -11.77
C SER A 119 12.33 -24.72 -13.16
N GLN A 120 11.58 -23.63 -13.33
CA GLN A 120 11.52 -22.85 -14.56
C GLN A 120 11.56 -21.35 -14.21
N GLU A 121 12.78 -20.79 -14.25
CA GLU A 121 13.11 -19.35 -14.21
C GLU A 121 12.58 -18.52 -13.03
N GLY A 122 13.43 -18.30 -12.01
CA GLY A 122 13.36 -17.10 -11.16
C GLY A 122 13.48 -17.32 -9.65
N GLU A 123 14.69 -17.62 -9.16
CA GLU A 123 15.00 -17.70 -7.72
C GLU A 123 14.73 -16.37 -6.97
N ASN A 124 14.70 -15.23 -7.69
CA ASN A 124 14.50 -13.90 -7.10
C ASN A 124 13.03 -13.49 -6.93
N PHE A 125 12.08 -14.15 -7.59
CA PHE A 125 10.70 -13.66 -7.65
C PHE A 125 9.90 -13.93 -6.38
N THR A 126 10.10 -15.06 -5.71
CA THR A 126 9.29 -15.48 -4.54
C THR A 126 9.54 -14.63 -3.29
N LEU A 127 10.79 -14.22 -3.05
CA LEU A 127 11.12 -13.42 -1.87
C LEU A 127 10.59 -11.98 -2.01
N ILE A 128 10.59 -11.44 -3.24
CA ILE A 128 10.06 -10.10 -3.54
C ILE A 128 8.58 -9.97 -3.14
N GLN A 129 7.81 -11.06 -3.28
CA GLN A 129 6.38 -11.12 -2.99
C GLN A 129 6.05 -11.01 -1.50
N LYS A 130 7.06 -11.26 -0.64
CA LYS A 130 6.94 -11.23 0.82
C LYS A 130 7.35 -9.90 1.42
N PHE A 131 7.91 -9.00 0.60
CA PHE A 131 8.13 -7.64 1.02
C PHE A 131 6.81 -6.88 1.02
N HIS A 132 6.48 -6.30 2.16
CA HIS A 132 5.41 -5.34 2.25
C HIS A 132 5.95 -3.92 2.10
N ARG A 133 5.27 -3.14 1.27
CA ARG A 133 5.55 -1.72 1.08
C ARG A 133 4.80 -0.89 2.11
N SER A 134 5.53 -0.28 3.02
CA SER A 134 5.04 0.86 3.81
C SER A 134 5.04 2.13 2.94
N ILE A 135 4.48 3.25 3.43
CA ILE A 135 4.38 4.49 2.64
C ILE A 135 5.74 4.97 2.11
N LYS A 136 6.85 4.64 2.78
CA LYS A 136 8.18 5.20 2.52
C LYS A 136 9.30 4.16 2.44
N GLY A 137 9.00 2.87 2.52
CA GLY A 137 10.03 1.84 2.64
C GLY A 137 9.50 0.43 2.45
N TRP A 138 10.43 -0.50 2.30
CA TRP A 138 10.18 -1.93 2.09
C TRP A 138 10.56 -2.71 3.35
N GLY A 139 9.80 -3.75 3.67
CA GLY A 139 10.07 -4.63 4.81
C GLY A 139 9.72 -6.09 4.52
N LEU A 140 10.56 -7.03 4.95
CA LEU A 140 10.26 -8.46 5.01
C LEU A 140 9.69 -8.77 6.39
N TYR A 141 8.49 -9.35 6.46
CA TYR A 141 7.84 -9.66 7.73
C TYR A 141 7.54 -11.15 7.80
N LEU A 142 8.07 -11.84 8.81
CA LEU A 142 7.97 -13.30 8.88
C LEU A 142 6.57 -13.71 9.32
N ALA A 143 6.12 -13.32 10.51
CA ALA A 143 4.84 -13.76 11.05
C ALA A 143 3.64 -13.43 10.12
N PRO A 144 3.51 -12.23 9.52
CA PRO A 144 2.40 -11.93 8.61
C PRO A 144 2.41 -12.73 7.30
N SER A 145 3.56 -13.32 6.91
CA SER A 145 3.67 -14.10 5.68
C SER A 145 2.93 -15.46 5.73
N ILE A 146 2.38 -15.84 6.89
CA ILE A 146 1.47 -17.00 7.04
C ILE A 146 0.07 -16.72 6.47
N LEU A 147 -0.30 -15.45 6.29
CA LEU A 147 -1.68 -15.06 6.02
C LEU A 147 -2.00 -15.08 4.53
N ASP A 148 -2.93 -15.94 4.12
CA ASP A 148 -3.32 -16.10 2.73
C ASP A 148 -4.17 -14.94 2.17
N HIS A 149 -4.25 -14.89 0.83
CA HIS A 149 -5.02 -13.92 0.10
C HIS A 149 -6.52 -14.24 0.05
N SER A 150 -7.37 -13.21 0.16
CA SER A 150 -8.73 -13.21 -0.38
C SER A 150 -9.06 -11.86 -1.02
N CYS A 151 -9.83 -11.86 -2.11
CA CYS A 151 -10.39 -10.61 -2.63
C CYS A 151 -11.54 -10.09 -1.74
N ALA A 152 -12.10 -10.95 -0.88
CA ALA A 152 -13.02 -10.59 0.21
C ALA A 152 -12.34 -10.90 1.55
N PRO A 153 -11.35 -10.09 1.96
CA PRO A 153 -10.55 -10.38 3.14
C PRO A 153 -11.38 -10.17 4.43
N ASN A 154 -11.06 -10.95 5.46
CA ASN A 154 -11.62 -10.79 6.81
C ASN A 154 -10.64 -10.06 7.75
N ALA A 155 -9.44 -9.74 7.28
CA ALA A 155 -8.45 -8.93 7.97
C ALA A 155 -7.78 -7.92 7.03
N THR A 156 -7.23 -6.85 7.58
CA THR A 156 -6.48 -5.83 6.84
C THR A 156 -5.13 -5.57 7.46
N VAL A 157 -4.20 -5.13 6.62
CA VAL A 157 -2.86 -4.72 7.00
C VAL A 157 -2.80 -3.19 7.07
N SER A 158 -2.14 -2.66 8.09
CA SER A 158 -1.74 -1.26 8.20
C SER A 158 -0.30 -1.16 8.70
N PHE A 159 0.32 -0.01 8.49
CA PHE A 159 1.69 0.28 8.93
C PHE A 159 1.69 1.49 9.84
N LEU A 160 2.46 1.41 10.93
CA LEU A 160 2.83 2.56 11.75
C LEU A 160 4.36 2.62 11.78
N GLY A 161 4.94 3.55 11.03
CA GLY A 161 6.37 3.54 10.76
C GLY A 161 6.76 2.29 9.97
N ARG A 162 7.76 1.56 10.46
CA ARG A 162 8.19 0.25 9.95
C ARG A 162 7.41 -0.95 10.53
N THR A 163 6.54 -0.75 11.52
CA THR A 163 5.82 -1.85 12.16
C THR A 163 4.55 -2.18 11.38
N ILE A 164 4.29 -3.47 11.16
CA ILE A 164 3.06 -3.96 10.51
C ILE A 164 2.03 -4.40 11.56
N PHE A 165 0.77 -4.06 11.31
CA PHE A 165 -0.38 -4.45 12.13
C PHE A 165 -1.42 -5.15 11.26
N VAL A 166 -1.87 -6.32 11.71
CA VAL A 166 -2.99 -7.03 11.11
C VAL A 166 -4.20 -6.88 12.02
N ARG A 167 -5.29 -6.34 11.46
CA ARG A 167 -6.55 -6.10 12.17
C ARG A 167 -7.70 -6.85 11.55
N THR A 168 -8.60 -7.33 12.38
CA THR A 168 -9.83 -7.99 11.91
C THR A 168 -10.78 -6.96 11.29
N LEU A 169 -11.40 -7.30 10.16
CA LEU A 169 -12.47 -6.49 9.55
C LEU A 169 -13.87 -6.97 10.00
N VAL A 170 -13.94 -8.19 10.51
CA VAL A 170 -15.14 -8.85 11.02
C VAL A 170 -14.88 -9.38 12.43
N ASP A 171 -15.93 -9.81 13.13
CA ASP A 171 -15.77 -10.58 14.36
C ASP A 171 -15.28 -11.99 14.02
N MET A 172 -14.29 -12.47 14.76
CA MET A 172 -13.70 -13.80 14.59
C MET A 172 -13.79 -14.58 15.89
N GLU A 173 -13.95 -15.90 15.79
CA GLU A 173 -14.03 -16.79 16.95
C GLU A 173 -12.67 -16.94 17.65
N SER A 174 -12.73 -17.24 18.96
CA SER A 174 -11.57 -17.54 19.79
C SER A 174 -11.56 -19.04 20.18
N PRO A 175 -10.43 -19.77 20.06
CA PRO A 175 -9.13 -19.30 19.61
C PRO A 175 -9.07 -19.03 18.10
N LEU A 176 -8.23 -18.09 17.70
CA LEU A 176 -8.09 -17.69 16.30
C LEU A 176 -7.50 -18.82 15.45
N LYS A 177 -8.18 -19.16 14.37
CA LYS A 177 -7.69 -20.12 13.36
C LYS A 177 -6.92 -19.38 12.27
N TRP A 178 -5.59 -19.40 12.36
CA TRP A 178 -4.70 -18.65 11.46
C TRP A 178 -4.87 -19.00 9.97
N ASN A 179 -5.19 -20.27 9.67
CA ASN A 179 -5.48 -20.75 8.32
C ASN A 179 -6.82 -20.25 7.75
N GLU A 180 -7.67 -19.57 8.53
CA GLU A 180 -8.92 -18.93 8.09
C GLU A 180 -8.77 -17.40 7.95
N VAL A 181 -7.69 -16.82 8.47
CA VAL A 181 -7.41 -15.39 8.34
C VAL A 181 -6.97 -15.10 6.90
N ARG A 182 -7.58 -14.10 6.28
CA ARG A 182 -7.33 -13.69 4.90
C ARG A 182 -7.10 -12.19 4.82
N ILE A 183 -5.97 -11.81 4.24
CA ILE A 183 -5.66 -10.42 3.88
C ILE A 183 -5.75 -10.24 2.37
N SER A 184 -5.59 -9.02 1.88
CA SER A 184 -5.55 -8.74 0.45
C SER A 184 -4.16 -8.29 0.01
N TYR A 185 -3.51 -9.10 -0.82
CA TYR A 185 -2.19 -8.81 -1.39
C TYR A 185 -2.20 -7.72 -2.45
N ILE A 186 -3.29 -7.57 -3.19
CA ILE A 186 -3.40 -6.72 -4.38
C ILE A 186 -4.51 -5.69 -4.24
N ASP A 187 -4.49 -4.60 -4.99
CA ASP A 187 -5.63 -3.68 -5.02
C ASP A 187 -6.91 -4.40 -5.47
N LEU A 188 -8.00 -4.15 -4.74
CA LEU A 188 -9.31 -4.76 -4.92
C LEU A 188 -10.18 -4.03 -5.95
N MET A 189 -9.80 -2.81 -6.35
CA MET A 189 -10.48 -1.98 -7.33
C MET A 189 -10.13 -2.38 -8.78
N GLU A 190 -10.24 -3.68 -9.09
CA GLU A 190 -9.82 -4.27 -10.36
C GLU A 190 -10.76 -5.39 -10.85
N THR A 191 -10.63 -5.79 -12.13
CA THR A 191 -11.45 -6.88 -12.65
C THR A 191 -11.10 -8.24 -12.04
N SER A 192 -12.00 -9.23 -12.09
CA SER A 192 -11.71 -10.57 -11.57
C SER A 192 -10.55 -11.14 -12.37
N GLU A 193 -10.63 -11.02 -13.70
CA GLU A 193 -9.56 -11.36 -14.63
C GLU A 193 -8.22 -10.65 -14.31
N MET A 194 -8.23 -9.35 -14.06
CA MET A 194 -7.00 -8.60 -13.73
C MET A 194 -6.45 -8.98 -12.35
N ARG A 195 -7.32 -9.25 -11.37
CA ARG A 195 -6.90 -9.75 -10.07
C ARG A 195 -6.28 -11.14 -10.19
N GLN A 196 -6.92 -12.07 -10.92
CA GLN A 196 -6.37 -13.39 -11.20
C GLN A 196 -5.03 -13.30 -11.93
N LYS A 197 -4.92 -12.42 -12.92
CA LYS A 197 -3.67 -12.19 -13.65
C LYS A 197 -2.56 -11.70 -12.70
N LYS A 198 -2.83 -10.68 -11.89
CA LYS A 198 -1.87 -10.16 -10.90
C LYS A 198 -1.46 -11.23 -9.89
N LEU A 199 -2.41 -12.02 -9.38
CA LEU A 199 -2.14 -13.10 -8.43
C LEU A 199 -1.34 -14.24 -9.06
N LEU A 200 -1.62 -14.59 -10.31
CA LEU A 200 -0.84 -15.61 -11.01
C LEU A 200 0.59 -15.10 -11.27
N GLU A 201 0.75 -13.92 -11.85
CA GLU A 201 2.07 -13.36 -12.19
C GLU A 201 2.93 -13.11 -10.93
N GLN A 202 2.33 -12.55 -9.89
CA GLN A 202 3.05 -12.13 -8.69
C GLN A 202 2.98 -13.10 -7.52
N TYR A 203 2.17 -14.15 -7.53
CA TYR A 203 2.07 -15.07 -6.38
C TYR A 203 1.85 -16.52 -6.82
N GLN A 204 1.78 -16.80 -8.13
CA GLN A 204 1.72 -18.14 -8.70
C GLN A 204 0.51 -18.97 -8.26
N PHE A 205 -0.64 -18.34 -7.99
CA PHE A 205 -1.89 -19.04 -7.68
C PHE A 205 -3.14 -18.36 -8.26
N HIS A 206 -4.25 -19.11 -8.30
CA HIS A 206 -5.58 -18.61 -8.64
C HIS A 206 -6.46 -18.49 -7.40
N CYS A 207 -7.19 -17.38 -7.30
CA CYS A 207 -8.06 -17.10 -6.17
C CYS A 207 -9.48 -17.63 -6.41
N ASP A 208 -9.99 -18.46 -5.51
CA ASP A 208 -11.32 -19.09 -5.57
C ASP A 208 -12.36 -18.39 -4.67
N CYS A 209 -12.02 -17.25 -4.07
CA CYS A 209 -12.90 -16.57 -3.14
C CYS A 209 -14.25 -16.15 -3.77
N PRO A 210 -15.30 -15.87 -2.97
CA PRO A 210 -16.62 -15.48 -3.45
C PRO A 210 -16.61 -14.35 -4.50
N ARG A 211 -15.71 -13.37 -4.37
CA ARG A 211 -15.58 -12.24 -5.32
C ARG A 211 -14.95 -12.60 -6.66
N CYS A 212 -14.25 -13.72 -6.74
CA CYS A 212 -13.63 -14.21 -7.97
C CYS A 212 -14.56 -15.18 -8.70
N VAL A 213 -15.34 -15.98 -7.95
CA VAL A 213 -16.31 -16.94 -8.51
C VAL A 213 -17.67 -16.32 -8.84
N SER A 214 -18.09 -15.27 -8.13
CA SER A 214 -19.35 -14.58 -8.43
C SER A 214 -19.23 -13.74 -9.72
N SER A 215 -20.19 -13.88 -10.63
CA SER A 215 -20.30 -13.09 -11.86
C SER A 215 -20.81 -11.65 -11.65
N THR A 216 -21.12 -11.25 -10.42
CA THR A 216 -21.80 -9.98 -10.13
C THR A 216 -20.87 -8.77 -10.32
N ARG A 217 -20.91 -8.16 -11.50
CA ARG A 217 -20.19 -6.91 -11.84
C ARG A 217 -20.99 -6.07 -12.80
N GLN A 218 -21.79 -5.11 -12.30
CA GLN A 218 -22.57 -4.24 -13.19
C GLN A 218 -22.16 -2.75 -13.17
N LEU A 219 -21.51 -2.22 -12.11
CA LEU A 219 -21.26 -0.78 -11.97
C LEU A 219 -19.80 -0.35 -12.24
N MET A 220 -18.81 -0.95 -11.58
CA MET A 220 -17.37 -0.62 -11.74
C MET A 220 -16.82 -0.70 -13.17
N PHE A 221 -17.52 -1.44 -14.04
CA PHE A 221 -17.12 -1.77 -15.39
C PHE A 221 -18.17 -1.36 -16.43
N LYS A 222 -19.15 -0.52 -16.03
CA LYS A 222 -20.22 -0.07 -16.91
C LYS A 222 -19.69 0.94 -17.93
N THR A 223 -19.96 0.71 -19.21
CA THR A 223 -19.67 1.64 -20.31
C THR A 223 -20.95 2.34 -20.75
N GLU A 224 -20.88 3.58 -21.23
CA GLU A 224 -22.03 4.27 -21.82
C GLU A 224 -22.36 3.65 -23.18
N GLY A 225 -23.26 2.65 -23.15
CA GLY A 225 -23.71 1.92 -24.33
C GLY A 225 -22.83 0.73 -24.72
N SER A 226 -23.39 -0.13 -25.58
CA SER A 226 -22.75 -1.29 -26.21
C SER A 226 -21.76 -0.85 -27.30
N LYS A 227 -20.75 -0.07 -26.95
CA LYS A 227 -19.58 0.12 -27.81
C LYS A 227 -18.58 -0.98 -27.46
N PRO A 228 -18.43 -2.03 -28.31
CA PRO A 228 -17.41 -3.04 -28.09
C PRO A 228 -16.05 -2.33 -28.11
N CYS A 229 -15.21 -2.61 -27.11
CA CYS A 229 -13.77 -2.35 -27.08
C CYS A 229 -13.31 -1.22 -28.03
N LEU A 230 -13.37 0.02 -27.57
CA LEU A 230 -12.94 1.17 -28.37
C LEU A 230 -11.43 1.06 -28.71
N PRO A 231 -11.03 1.38 -29.96
CA PRO A 231 -9.67 1.20 -30.44
C PRO A 231 -8.72 2.27 -29.88
N LYS A 232 -7.50 1.83 -29.53
CA LYS A 232 -6.21 2.56 -29.56
C LYS A 232 -6.29 4.10 -29.49
N SER A 233 -6.60 4.69 -28.34
CA SER A 233 -6.08 6.02 -28.01
C SER A 233 -4.76 5.85 -27.25
N GLU A 234 -3.80 6.74 -27.51
CA GLU A 234 -2.48 6.74 -26.84
C GLU A 234 -2.59 6.86 -25.31
N ALA A 235 -3.73 7.35 -24.78
CA ALA A 235 -4.02 7.39 -23.35
C ALA A 235 -4.34 6.03 -22.71
N LEU A 236 -4.63 4.98 -23.49
CA LEU A 236 -5.06 3.66 -23.00
C LEU A 236 -4.00 2.57 -23.19
N LEU A 237 -2.74 2.85 -22.81
CA LEU A 237 -1.56 1.97 -22.97
C LEU A 237 -1.59 0.63 -22.18
N TYR A 238 -2.76 0.07 -21.89
CA TYR A 238 -2.94 -1.16 -21.12
C TYR A 238 -3.96 -2.13 -21.74
N CYS A 239 -3.94 -2.34 -23.06
CA CYS A 239 -4.62 -3.48 -23.67
C CYS A 239 -3.73 -4.73 -23.63
N MET A 240 -3.77 -5.48 -22.52
CA MET A 240 -2.89 -6.65 -22.30
C MET A 240 -3.34 -7.96 -22.99
N ARG A 241 -4.33 -7.97 -23.90
CA ARG A 241 -4.82 -9.22 -24.53
C ARG A 241 -5.33 -9.05 -25.96
N CYS A 242 -4.53 -8.50 -26.87
CA CYS A 242 -4.80 -8.64 -28.31
C CYS A 242 -3.73 -9.51 -28.97
N GLN A 243 -4.09 -10.72 -29.41
CA GLN A 243 -3.21 -11.69 -30.07
C GLN A 243 -2.76 -11.27 -31.49
N HIS A 244 -2.79 -9.98 -31.83
CA HIS A 244 -2.63 -9.49 -33.21
C HIS A 244 -1.48 -8.48 -33.43
N CYS A 245 -0.73 -8.10 -32.39
CA CYS A 245 0.38 -7.16 -32.57
C CYS A 245 1.64 -7.68 -31.86
N SER A 246 2.63 -8.03 -32.66
CA SER A 246 4.00 -8.43 -32.30
C SER A 246 4.72 -7.28 -31.60
N GLY A 247 4.63 -7.26 -30.27
CA GLY A 247 5.05 -6.16 -29.41
C GLY A 247 6.50 -5.70 -29.57
N ARG A 248 6.69 -4.40 -29.37
CA ARG A 248 7.85 -3.78 -28.68
C ARG A 248 7.36 -2.51 -27.96
N PRO A 249 7.74 -2.27 -26.70
CA PRO A 249 7.40 -1.03 -25.98
C PRO A 249 8.31 0.13 -26.43
N VAL A 250 7.72 1.31 -26.64
CA VAL A 250 8.45 2.59 -26.66
C VAL A 250 7.91 3.42 -25.50
N TYR A 251 8.80 3.86 -24.62
CA TYR A 251 8.47 4.73 -23.49
C TYR A 251 8.23 6.15 -24.00
N ILE A 252 7.03 6.69 -23.79
CA ILE A 252 6.70 8.10 -23.96
C ILE A 252 6.35 8.61 -22.56
N GLY A 253 6.91 9.76 -22.17
CA GLY A 253 6.94 10.25 -20.78
C GLY A 253 5.56 10.55 -20.13
N PRO A 254 5.55 11.25 -18.98
CA PRO A 254 4.33 11.43 -18.19
C PRO A 254 3.25 12.21 -18.96
N PRO A 255 1.97 11.79 -18.90
CA PRO A 255 0.88 12.47 -19.61
C PRO A 255 0.53 13.79 -18.92
N GLU A 256 0.22 14.82 -19.71
CA GLU A 256 -0.42 16.03 -19.19
C GLU A 256 -1.77 15.69 -18.53
N PRO A 257 -2.08 16.26 -17.35
CA PRO A 257 -3.17 15.81 -16.48
C PRO A 257 -4.58 15.92 -17.07
N ASP A 258 -4.87 16.93 -17.90
CA ASP A 258 -6.22 17.20 -18.41
C ASP A 258 -6.61 16.40 -19.65
N LEU A 259 -5.62 15.88 -20.39
CA LEU A 259 -5.87 15.19 -21.65
C LEU A 259 -6.54 13.80 -21.45
N SER A 260 -6.36 13.15 -20.30
CA SER A 260 -6.85 11.77 -20.11
C SER A 260 -8.33 11.64 -19.70
N MET A 261 -8.86 12.51 -18.82
CA MET A 261 -10.27 12.44 -18.38
C MET A 261 -11.24 12.92 -19.46
N ALA A 262 -10.88 13.97 -20.19
CA ALA A 262 -11.70 14.51 -21.27
C ALA A 262 -11.90 13.48 -22.39
N GLU A 263 -10.84 12.76 -22.77
CA GLU A 263 -10.90 11.69 -23.77
C GLU A 263 -11.79 10.50 -23.37
N MET A 264 -11.86 10.22 -22.07
CA MET A 264 -12.67 9.12 -21.53
C MET A 264 -14.12 9.50 -21.24
N THR A 265 -14.42 10.81 -21.19
CA THR A 265 -15.77 11.33 -20.95
C THR A 265 -16.69 10.97 -22.12
N GLY A 266 -17.86 10.38 -21.83
CA GLY A 266 -18.78 9.86 -22.86
C GLY A 266 -18.41 8.48 -23.43
N LEU A 267 -17.28 7.89 -22.98
CA LEU A 267 -16.94 6.48 -23.26
C LEU A 267 -17.24 5.59 -22.05
N PHE A 268 -16.95 6.10 -20.85
CA PHE A 268 -17.12 5.40 -19.59
C PHE A 268 -18.08 6.14 -18.68
N TYR A 269 -18.85 5.39 -17.88
CA TYR A 269 -19.56 6.00 -16.75
C TYR A 269 -18.54 6.65 -15.81
N PRO A 270 -18.87 7.77 -15.13
CA PRO A 270 -17.96 8.40 -14.16
C PRO A 270 -17.46 7.44 -13.08
N GLN A 271 -18.26 6.44 -12.71
CA GLN A 271 -17.93 5.40 -11.74
C GLN A 271 -17.20 4.20 -12.35
N HIS A 272 -16.74 4.29 -13.59
CA HIS A 272 -15.87 3.28 -14.16
C HIS A 272 -14.50 3.35 -13.50
N ARG A 273 -13.92 2.20 -13.12
CA ARG A 273 -12.67 2.17 -12.31
C ARG A 273 -11.49 2.97 -12.89
N LEU A 274 -11.40 3.07 -14.22
CA LEU A 274 -10.33 3.83 -14.88
C LEU A 274 -10.54 5.34 -14.71
N MET A 275 -11.79 5.82 -14.84
CA MET A 275 -12.15 7.22 -14.57
C MET A 275 -11.83 7.56 -13.12
N VAL A 276 -12.22 6.68 -12.19
CA VAL A 276 -11.98 6.88 -10.77
C VAL A 276 -10.49 6.87 -10.44
N ARG A 277 -9.68 6.03 -11.09
CA ARG A 277 -8.23 6.00 -10.89
C ARG A 277 -7.55 7.29 -11.36
N ILE A 278 -7.96 7.82 -12.50
CA ILE A 278 -7.41 9.08 -13.00
C ILE A 278 -7.87 10.24 -12.12
N ALA A 279 -9.16 10.31 -11.78
CA ALA A 279 -9.70 11.30 -10.85
C ALA A 279 -8.98 11.25 -9.49
N GLU A 280 -8.66 10.06 -8.98
CA GLU A 280 -7.87 9.89 -7.74
C GLU A 280 -6.46 10.48 -7.87
N ASN A 281 -5.75 10.19 -8.96
CA ASN A 281 -4.41 10.76 -9.20
C ASN A 281 -4.46 12.29 -9.32
N LEU A 282 -5.46 12.82 -10.03
CA LEU A 282 -5.66 14.26 -10.21
C LEU A 282 -6.05 14.94 -8.89
N PHE A 283 -6.93 14.30 -8.11
CA PHE A 283 -7.26 14.74 -6.76
C PHE A 283 -6.00 14.85 -5.89
N GLU A 284 -5.17 13.81 -5.87
CA GLU A 284 -3.94 13.79 -5.08
C GLU A 284 -2.94 14.87 -5.48
N ALA A 285 -2.74 15.08 -6.79
CA ALA A 285 -1.85 16.12 -7.30
C ALA A 285 -2.35 17.51 -6.88
N ASN A 286 -3.61 17.84 -7.19
CA ASN A 286 -4.20 19.15 -6.88
C ASN A 286 -4.26 19.40 -5.37
N PHE A 287 -4.62 18.39 -4.57
CA PHE A 287 -4.61 18.49 -3.12
C PHE A 287 -3.23 18.85 -2.56
N ARG A 288 -2.16 18.25 -3.10
CA ARG A 288 -0.77 18.52 -2.70
C ARG A 288 -0.31 19.93 -3.07
N PHE A 289 -0.69 20.41 -4.25
CA PHE A 289 -0.32 21.75 -4.72
C PHE A 289 -1.23 22.86 -4.15
N GLY A 290 -2.31 22.51 -3.44
CA GLY A 290 -3.21 23.48 -2.82
C GLY A 290 -4.33 23.98 -3.73
N GLU A 291 -4.43 23.44 -4.95
CA GLU A 291 -5.45 23.76 -5.94
C GLU A 291 -6.82 23.22 -5.51
N THR A 292 -7.57 24.06 -4.80
CA THR A 292 -8.76 23.62 -4.05
C THR A 292 -9.94 23.28 -4.96
N LEU A 293 -10.21 24.08 -6.01
CA LEU A 293 -11.35 23.86 -6.90
C LEU A 293 -11.18 22.58 -7.75
N PRO A 294 -10.05 22.35 -8.44
CA PRO A 294 -9.85 21.08 -9.16
C PRO A 294 -9.85 19.87 -8.22
N ALA A 295 -9.24 19.98 -7.04
CA ALA A 295 -9.32 18.93 -6.03
C ALA A 295 -10.77 18.66 -5.59
N PHE A 296 -11.61 19.70 -5.51
CA PHE A 296 -13.03 19.54 -5.21
C PHE A 296 -13.76 18.74 -6.31
N GLU A 297 -13.50 19.06 -7.58
CA GLU A 297 -14.15 18.40 -8.72
C GLU A 297 -13.81 16.91 -8.78
N TYR A 298 -12.51 16.57 -8.79
CA TYR A 298 -12.09 15.17 -8.86
C TYR A 298 -12.42 14.37 -7.60
N GLY A 299 -12.31 14.99 -6.42
CA GLY A 299 -12.70 14.36 -5.16
C GLY A 299 -14.19 14.01 -5.11
N SER A 300 -15.04 14.83 -5.73
CA SER A 300 -16.49 14.55 -5.86
C SER A 300 -16.77 13.31 -6.73
N VAL A 301 -16.01 13.13 -7.82
CA VAL A 301 -16.10 11.92 -8.67
C VAL A 301 -15.71 10.68 -7.89
N CYS A 302 -14.59 10.74 -7.16
CA CYS A 302 -14.11 9.66 -6.32
C CYS A 302 -15.10 9.30 -5.20
N ASP A 303 -15.61 10.28 -4.44
CA ASP A 303 -16.57 10.06 -3.34
C ASP A 303 -17.83 9.35 -3.84
N LYS A 304 -18.41 9.83 -4.94
CA LYS A 304 -19.60 9.18 -5.54
C LYS A 304 -19.32 7.74 -5.93
N ALA A 305 -18.20 7.49 -6.61
CA ALA A 305 -17.86 6.13 -7.03
C ALA A 305 -17.61 5.20 -5.84
N TYR A 306 -16.88 5.63 -4.82
CA TYR A 306 -16.59 4.79 -3.66
C TYR A 306 -17.83 4.46 -2.83
N GLN A 307 -18.81 5.37 -2.75
CA GLN A 307 -20.11 5.09 -2.13
C GLN A 307 -20.84 3.96 -2.87
N GLU A 308 -20.80 3.94 -4.20
CA GLU A 308 -21.41 2.88 -5.01
C GLU A 308 -20.60 1.58 -4.98
N TYR A 309 -19.27 1.66 -4.84
CA TYR A 309 -18.40 0.49 -4.78
C TYR A 309 -18.54 -0.30 -3.48
N GLY A 310 -18.91 0.36 -2.38
CA GLY A 310 -19.08 -0.28 -1.07
C GLY A 310 -17.86 -1.11 -0.65
N ALA A 311 -18.06 -2.38 -0.32
CA ALA A 311 -16.99 -3.31 0.09
C ALA A 311 -15.95 -3.61 -1.01
N HIS A 312 -16.16 -3.12 -2.24
CA HIS A 312 -15.20 -3.25 -3.33
C HIS A 312 -14.29 -2.02 -3.50
N GLY A 313 -14.50 -0.98 -2.69
CA GLY A 313 -13.66 0.22 -2.70
C GLY A 313 -12.19 -0.06 -2.33
N PRO A 314 -11.32 0.95 -2.52
CA PRO A 314 -9.90 0.82 -2.24
C PRO A 314 -9.60 0.68 -0.74
N ARG A 315 -8.48 0.04 -0.38
CA ARG A 315 -8.05 -0.12 1.02
C ARG A 315 -7.72 1.20 1.73
N TYR A 316 -7.32 2.22 0.97
CA TYR A 316 -6.92 3.53 1.49
C TYR A 316 -8.10 4.50 1.61
N LEU A 317 -9.34 4.01 1.59
CA LEU A 317 -10.56 4.84 1.61
C LEU A 317 -10.63 5.78 2.82
N GLY A 318 -10.16 5.35 4.00
CA GLY A 318 -10.07 6.21 5.18
C GLY A 318 -9.12 7.40 5.00
N SER A 319 -7.98 7.19 4.32
CA SER A 319 -7.02 8.25 3.98
C SER A 319 -7.60 9.23 2.95
N PHE A 320 -8.29 8.70 1.94
CA PHE A 320 -8.99 9.51 0.95
C PHE A 320 -10.02 10.41 1.62
N TYR A 321 -10.93 9.86 2.43
CA TYR A 321 -11.97 10.66 3.07
C TYR A 321 -11.43 11.69 4.06
N SER A 322 -10.36 11.37 4.79
CA SER A 322 -9.69 12.34 5.66
C SER A 322 -9.23 13.57 4.87
N ARG A 323 -8.63 13.38 3.68
CA ARG A 323 -8.20 14.47 2.79
C ARG A 323 -9.35 15.15 2.05
N TRP A 324 -10.36 14.37 1.63
CA TRP A 324 -11.56 14.89 0.99
C TRP A 324 -12.28 15.90 1.89
N ALA A 325 -12.39 15.60 3.19
CA ALA A 325 -12.96 16.52 4.16
C ALA A 325 -12.20 17.84 4.28
N LEU A 326 -10.86 17.83 4.13
CA LEU A 326 -10.04 19.05 4.11
C LEU A 326 -10.41 19.94 2.92
N VAL A 327 -10.60 19.34 1.75
CA VAL A 327 -11.01 20.07 0.54
C VAL A 327 -12.41 20.65 0.71
N LEU A 328 -13.35 19.87 1.26
CA LEU A 328 -14.69 20.36 1.59
C LEU A 328 -14.68 21.54 2.55
N GLU A 329 -13.82 21.51 3.55
CA GLU A 329 -13.65 22.63 4.49
C GLU A 329 -13.10 23.88 3.81
N ARG A 330 -12.07 23.74 2.96
CA ARG A 330 -11.52 24.85 2.16
C ARG A 330 -12.57 25.45 1.22
N MET A 331 -13.53 24.64 0.78
CA MET A 331 -14.69 25.06 -0.02
C MET A 331 -15.84 25.65 0.82
N GLY A 332 -15.67 25.85 2.13
CA GLY A 332 -16.70 26.37 3.03
C GLY A 332 -17.83 25.38 3.36
N LYS A 333 -17.67 24.10 3.04
CA LYS A 333 -18.71 23.06 3.22
C LYS A 333 -18.56 22.33 4.55
N ALA A 334 -18.51 23.06 5.66
CA ALA A 334 -18.21 22.52 6.99
C ALA A 334 -19.10 21.34 7.42
N LYS A 335 -20.41 21.38 7.11
CA LYS A 335 -21.33 20.26 7.44
C LYS A 335 -20.94 18.98 6.71
N GLN A 336 -20.66 19.05 5.41
CA GLN A 336 -20.23 17.91 4.61
C GLN A 336 -18.85 17.41 5.06
N ALA A 337 -17.93 18.33 5.40
CA ALA A 337 -16.61 17.96 5.91
C ALA A 337 -16.69 17.14 7.20
N ILE A 338 -17.60 17.47 8.13
CA ILE A 338 -17.84 16.68 9.34
C ILE A 338 -18.38 15.29 9.00
N GLU A 339 -19.39 15.20 8.14
CA GLU A 339 -19.98 13.93 7.72
C GLU A 339 -18.93 13.00 7.07
N VAL A 340 -18.10 13.54 6.19
CA VAL A 340 -17.00 12.81 5.52
C VAL A 340 -15.91 12.40 6.52
N ASN A 341 -15.51 13.28 7.44
CA ASN A 341 -14.55 12.93 8.48
C ASN A 341 -15.09 11.82 9.41
N GLN A 342 -16.39 11.80 9.70
CA GLN A 342 -16.98 10.71 10.49
C GLN A 342 -16.93 9.38 9.75
N LYS A 343 -17.17 9.37 8.43
CA LYS A 343 -16.94 8.19 7.58
C LYS A 343 -15.47 7.74 7.65
N ALA A 344 -14.53 8.69 7.53
CA ALA A 344 -13.10 8.42 7.64
C ALA A 344 -12.73 7.80 8.99
N LEU A 345 -13.24 8.34 10.11
CA LEU A 345 -12.99 7.83 11.45
C LEU A 345 -13.46 6.39 11.64
N ASN A 346 -14.64 6.05 11.11
CA ASN A 346 -15.17 4.69 11.21
C ASN A 346 -14.26 3.70 10.46
N ILE A 347 -13.83 4.06 9.24
CA ILE A 347 -12.92 3.21 8.43
C ILE A 347 -11.54 3.11 9.08
N LEU A 348 -10.97 4.23 9.52
CA LEU A 348 -9.65 4.27 10.15
C LEU A 348 -9.64 3.56 11.50
N GLN A 349 -10.74 3.59 12.26
CA GLN A 349 -10.84 2.86 13.53
C GLN A 349 -10.70 1.34 13.29
N GLY A 350 -11.40 0.81 12.28
CA GLY A 350 -11.30 -0.61 11.93
C GLY A 350 -9.95 -0.99 11.30
N SER A 351 -9.44 -0.15 10.41
CA SER A 351 -8.24 -0.48 9.60
C SER A 351 -6.91 -0.14 10.25
N HIS A 352 -6.83 0.95 11.03
CA HIS A 352 -5.59 1.46 11.63
C HIS A 352 -5.64 1.49 13.17
N GLY A 353 -6.84 1.65 13.75
CA GLY A 353 -7.05 1.77 15.19
C GLY A 353 -7.00 3.22 15.69
N ARG A 354 -7.50 3.44 16.91
CA ARG A 354 -7.63 4.78 17.52
C ARG A 354 -6.31 5.43 17.92
N THR A 355 -5.26 4.64 18.12
CA THR A 355 -3.91 5.13 18.46
C THR A 355 -3.13 5.57 17.23
N HIS A 356 -3.64 5.30 16.02
CA HIS A 356 -2.94 5.65 14.79
C HIS A 356 -3.04 7.16 14.52
N SER A 357 -1.92 7.76 14.09
CA SER A 357 -1.79 9.20 13.86
C SER A 357 -2.87 9.77 12.93
N MET A 358 -3.22 9.04 11.87
CA MET A 358 -4.29 9.44 10.95
C MET A 358 -5.67 9.51 11.62
N TRP A 359 -5.99 8.57 12.51
CA TRP A 359 -7.26 8.58 13.24
C TRP A 359 -7.29 9.76 14.21
N ILE A 360 -6.20 9.95 14.98
CA ILE A 360 -6.07 11.04 15.95
C ILE A 360 -6.22 12.41 15.26
N ARG A 361 -5.50 12.64 14.15
CA ARG A 361 -5.58 13.91 13.39
C ARG A 361 -6.98 14.15 12.84
N THR A 362 -7.61 13.12 12.30
CA THR A 362 -8.99 13.22 11.78
C THR A 362 -9.97 13.54 12.92
N LYS A 363 -9.80 12.92 14.10
CA LYS A 363 -10.67 13.13 15.26
C LYS A 363 -10.54 14.55 15.81
N ALA A 364 -9.31 15.02 16.01
CA ALA A 364 -9.04 16.39 16.46
C ALA A 364 -9.69 17.42 15.53
N ARG A 365 -9.68 17.17 14.21
CA ARG A 365 -10.31 18.05 13.23
C ARG A 365 -11.84 18.07 13.32
N VAL A 366 -12.47 16.90 13.53
CA VAL A 366 -13.92 16.84 13.77
C VAL A 366 -14.31 17.65 15.01
N ASP A 367 -13.55 17.49 16.09
CA ASP A 367 -13.82 18.20 17.34
C ASP A 367 -13.71 19.72 17.16
N GLN A 368 -12.69 20.17 16.44
CA GLN A 368 -12.52 21.59 16.09
C GLN A 368 -13.68 22.12 15.24
N LEU A 369 -14.12 21.37 14.21
CA LEU A 369 -15.23 21.77 13.35
C LEU A 369 -16.57 21.80 14.08
N LEU A 370 -16.76 20.96 15.10
CA LEU A 370 -17.96 20.97 15.93
C LEU A 370 -17.99 22.14 16.92
N GLN A 371 -16.83 22.59 17.40
CA GLN A 371 -16.70 23.77 18.28
C GLN A 371 -16.92 25.10 17.53
N ASN A 372 -16.65 25.14 16.23
CA ASN A 372 -16.79 26.33 15.38
C ASN A 372 -18.18 26.48 14.73
N LYS A 373 -19.16 25.63 15.11
CA LYS A 373 -20.57 25.74 14.74
C LYS A 373 -21.34 26.46 15.82
#